data_AF-A0A382U1B8-F1
#
_entry.id   AF-A0A382U1B8-F1
#
_cell.length_a   1.000
_cell.length_b   1.000
_cell.length_c   1.000
_cell.angle_alpha   90.00
_cell.angle_beta   90.00
_cell.angle_gamma   90.00
#
_symmetry.space_group_name_H-M   'P 1'
#
loop_
_entity.id
_entity.type
_entity.pdbx_description
1 polymer ?
#
loop_
_entity_poly.entity_id
_entity_poly.type
_entity_poly.pdbx_seq_one_letter_code
_entity_poly.pdbx_strand_id
1 'polypeptide(L)'
;MAFPRMIKVQQRFDAPQVDDIPGTVKAQIEGLNLSGKVKQGDTVAVTVGSRGVSNIAVITKAIIEALKELGAAPFIVPAMGSHGGGTAEGQRQIIEGYGVTEEFVGCPIHATMEVVQV
;
A
#
# COMPACT_ATOMS: atom_id res chain seq x y z
N MET A 1 33.32 -16.57 -22.58
CA MET A 1 33.16 -15.11 -22.43
C MET A 1 33.89 -14.68 -21.18
N ALA A 2 34.81 -13.71 -21.28
CA ALA A 2 35.41 -13.08 -20.12
C ALA A 2 34.57 -11.84 -19.76
N PHE A 3 34.16 -11.73 -18.49
CA PHE A 3 33.52 -10.51 -17.99
C PHE A 3 34.52 -9.35 -17.96
N PRO A 4 34.07 -8.09 -18.09
CA PRO A 4 34.94 -6.92 -17.96
C PRO A 4 35.54 -6.83 -16.55
N ARG A 5 36.56 -5.97 -16.37
CA ARG A 5 37.09 -5.68 -15.03
C ARG A 5 36.00 -5.02 -14.19
N MET A 6 35.54 -5.74 -13.16
CA MET A 6 34.56 -5.26 -12.20
C MET A 6 35.27 -4.65 -10.98
N ILE A 7 34.65 -3.67 -10.33
CA ILE A 7 35.06 -3.16 -9.03
C ILE A 7 33.96 -3.40 -8.00
N LYS A 8 34.33 -3.64 -6.74
CA LYS A 8 33.36 -3.76 -5.65
C LYS A 8 32.99 -2.36 -5.16
N VAL A 9 31.70 -2.04 -5.17
CA VAL A 9 31.15 -0.85 -4.53
C VAL A 9 30.33 -1.30 -3.33
N GLN A 10 30.54 -0.64 -2.18
CA GLN A 10 29.69 -0.80 -1.00
C GLN A 10 29.13 0.56 -0.63
N GLN A 11 27.81 0.64 -0.55
CA GLN A 11 27.09 1.82 -0.07
C GLN A 11 26.48 1.50 1.30
N ARG A 12 26.64 2.43 2.25
CA ARG A 12 25.98 2.39 3.54
C ARG A 12 24.97 3.54 3.55
N PHE A 13 23.73 3.22 3.88
CA PHE A 13 22.67 4.20 4.05
C PHE A 13 22.28 4.24 5.52
N ASP A 14 21.80 5.40 5.98
CA ASP A 14 21.07 5.44 7.24
C ASP A 14 19.81 4.56 7.10
N ALA A 15 19.64 3.65 8.05
CA ALA A 15 18.54 2.69 8.07
C ALA A 15 17.75 2.85 9.37
N PRO A 16 17.03 3.98 9.55
CA PRO A 16 16.18 4.17 10.71
C PRO A 16 15.12 3.06 10.79
N GLN A 17 14.85 2.59 12.00
CA GLN A 17 13.90 1.52 12.25
C GLN A 17 12.65 2.07 12.94
N VAL A 18 11.52 1.40 12.68
CA VAL A 18 10.25 1.67 13.33
C VAL A 18 9.85 0.39 14.05
N ASP A 19 9.78 0.46 15.38
CA ASP A 19 9.46 -0.71 16.22
C ASP A 19 7.96 -1.00 16.24
N ASP A 20 7.14 0.04 16.41
CA ASP A 20 5.68 -0.04 16.40
C ASP A 20 5.12 0.52 15.08
N ILE A 21 4.99 -0.36 14.09
CA ILE A 21 4.47 0.01 12.77
C ILE A 21 3.01 0.50 12.85
N PRO A 22 2.05 -0.25 13.45
CA PRO A 22 0.68 0.22 13.54
C PRO A 22 0.52 1.55 14.27
N GLY A 23 1.17 1.71 15.43
CA GLY A 23 1.10 2.95 16.21
C GLY A 23 1.72 4.13 15.47
N THR A 24 2.84 3.92 14.78
CA THR A 24 3.47 4.98 13.97
C THR A 24 2.57 5.39 12.81
N VAL A 25 1.99 4.44 12.08
CA VAL A 25 1.06 4.74 10.98
C VAL A 25 -0.14 5.53 11.48
N LYS A 26 -0.74 5.13 12.60
CA LYS A 26 -1.86 5.84 13.21
C LYS A 26 -1.48 7.28 13.56
N ALA A 27 -0.35 7.49 14.23
CA ALA A 27 0.14 8.82 14.58
C ALA A 27 0.40 9.70 13.34
N GLN A 28 0.92 9.12 12.25
CA GLN A 28 1.11 9.84 10.98
C GLN A 28 -0.22 10.28 10.36
N ILE A 29 -1.25 9.40 10.38
CA ILE A 29 -2.59 9.73 9.87
C ILE A 29 -3.27 10.79 10.74
N GLU A 30 -3.17 10.70 12.07
CA GLU A 30 -3.70 11.70 12.99
C GLU A 30 -3.06 13.08 12.73
N GLY A 31 -1.75 13.11 12.47
CA GLY A 31 -1.01 14.33 12.12
C GLY A 31 -1.47 15.03 10.84
N LEU A 32 -2.21 14.34 9.95
CA LEU A 32 -2.80 14.94 8.75
C LEU A 32 -4.02 15.84 9.06
N ASN A 33 -4.54 15.80 10.30
CA ASN A 33 -5.70 16.57 10.74
C ASN A 33 -6.89 16.38 9.78
N LEU A 34 -7.27 15.12 9.55
CA LEU A 34 -8.36 14.73 8.65
C LEU A 34 -9.75 14.89 9.27
N SER A 35 -9.83 15.14 10.58
CA SER A 35 -11.09 15.40 11.27
C SER A 35 -11.85 16.56 10.59
N GLY A 36 -13.12 16.31 10.25
CA GLY A 36 -13.96 17.26 9.52
C GLY A 36 -13.72 17.33 8.00
N LYS A 37 -12.64 16.75 7.49
CA LYS A 37 -12.40 16.57 6.03
C LYS A 37 -12.92 15.24 5.53
N VAL A 38 -12.67 14.19 6.30
CA VAL A 38 -13.27 12.86 6.10
C VAL A 38 -14.55 12.80 6.92
N LYS A 39 -15.68 12.57 6.26
CA LYS A 39 -16.99 12.44 6.89
C LYS A 39 -17.36 10.97 7.03
N GLN A 40 -18.30 10.72 7.94
CA GLN A 40 -18.86 9.40 8.11
C GLN A 40 -19.46 8.89 6.79
N GLY A 41 -19.03 7.69 6.37
CA GLY A 41 -19.47 7.04 5.14
C GLY A 41 -18.70 7.44 3.89
N ASP A 42 -17.75 8.39 3.96
CA ASP A 42 -16.91 8.73 2.80
C ASP A 42 -16.11 7.51 2.36
N THR A 43 -16.07 7.27 1.05
CA THR A 43 -15.23 6.22 0.47
C THR A 43 -13.82 6.75 0.24
N VAL A 44 -12.81 5.99 0.67
CA VAL A 44 -11.40 6.39 0.57
C VAL A 44 -10.60 5.29 -0.14
N ALA A 45 -10.07 5.61 -1.31
CA ALA A 45 -9.19 4.71 -2.04
C ALA A 45 -7.78 4.72 -1.42
N VAL A 46 -7.30 3.56 -1.00
CA VAL A 46 -5.93 3.35 -0.51
C VAL A 46 -5.15 2.59 -1.56
N THR A 47 -4.03 3.15 -2.01
CA THR A 47 -3.23 2.52 -3.06
C THR A 47 -2.23 1.53 -2.48
N VAL A 48 -2.02 0.42 -3.18
CA VAL A 48 -0.97 -0.55 -2.88
C VAL A 48 -0.12 -0.78 -4.12
N GLY A 49 1.17 -0.53 -4.01
CA GLY A 49 2.14 -0.66 -5.10
C GLY A 49 2.91 -1.98 -5.08
N SER A 50 3.71 -2.19 -6.12
CA SER A 50 4.56 -3.39 -6.33
C SER A 50 6.02 -3.19 -5.93
N ARG A 51 6.38 -2.01 -5.42
CA ARG A 51 7.75 -1.73 -4.97
C ARG A 51 7.96 -2.33 -3.58
N GLY A 52 9.11 -2.94 -3.36
CA GLY A 52 9.43 -3.63 -2.11
C GLY A 52 9.40 -2.69 -0.90
N VAL A 53 8.28 -2.70 -0.17
CA VAL A 53 8.10 -2.05 1.12
C VAL A 53 8.02 -3.15 2.17
N SER A 54 8.95 -3.15 3.12
CA SER A 54 8.91 -4.08 4.24
C SER A 54 7.61 -3.92 5.03
N ASN A 55 6.97 -5.04 5.38
CA ASN A 55 5.73 -5.05 6.18
C ASN A 55 4.55 -4.33 5.52
N ILE A 56 4.50 -4.26 4.18
CA ILE A 56 3.44 -3.56 3.44
C ILE A 56 2.03 -3.96 3.88
N ALA A 57 1.76 -5.25 4.12
CA ALA A 57 0.46 -5.70 4.62
C ALA A 57 0.07 -5.10 5.97
N VAL A 58 1.01 -5.08 6.92
CA VAL A 58 0.78 -4.50 8.27
C VAL A 58 0.56 -3.00 8.18
N ILE A 59 1.37 -2.30 7.37
CA ILE A 59 1.24 -0.86 7.13
C ILE A 59 -0.13 -0.56 6.52
N THR A 60 -0.51 -1.28 5.45
CA THR A 60 -1.80 -1.09 4.77
C THR A 60 -2.96 -1.35 5.72
N LYS A 61 -2.91 -2.43 6.52
CA LYS A 61 -3.94 -2.71 7.53
C LYS A 61 -4.10 -1.56 8.52
N ALA A 62 -3.00 -1.05 9.07
CA ALA A 62 -3.04 0.06 10.01
C ALA A 62 -3.62 1.35 9.39
N ILE A 63 -3.35 1.61 8.11
CA ILE A 63 -3.98 2.73 7.37
C ILE A 63 -5.51 2.51 7.28
N ILE A 64 -5.94 1.31 6.90
CA ILE A 64 -7.36 0.97 6.77
C ILE A 64 -8.09 1.10 8.11
N GLU A 65 -7.49 0.62 9.20
CA GLU A 65 -8.06 0.72 10.55
C GLU A 65 -8.20 2.18 10.98
N ALA A 66 -7.15 3.00 10.82
CA ALA A 66 -7.21 4.42 11.16
C ALA A 66 -8.26 5.20 10.34
N LEU A 67 -8.43 4.88 9.05
CA LEU A 67 -9.48 5.48 8.22
C LEU A 67 -10.89 5.06 8.67
N LYS A 68 -11.08 3.79 9.07
CA LYS A 68 -12.35 3.31 9.63
C LYS A 68 -12.68 3.98 10.96
N GLU A 69 -11.68 4.23 11.81
CA GLU A 69 -11.85 4.98 13.07
C GLU A 69 -12.34 6.42 12.81
N LEU A 70 -11.98 7.02 11.67
CA LEU A 70 -12.50 8.31 11.22
C LEU A 70 -13.93 8.22 10.63
N GLY A 71 -14.52 7.02 10.56
CA GLY A 71 -15.85 6.76 10.03
C GLY A 71 -15.90 6.55 8.51
N ALA A 72 -14.76 6.43 7.83
CA ALA A 72 -14.71 6.18 6.39
C ALA A 72 -15.03 4.71 6.04
N ALA A 73 -15.34 4.48 4.76
CA ALA A 73 -15.47 3.17 4.13
C ALA A 73 -14.32 2.97 3.12
N PRO A 74 -13.11 2.63 3.59
CA PRO A 74 -11.95 2.52 2.71
C PRO A 74 -11.98 1.24 1.85
N PHE A 75 -11.29 1.30 0.72
CA PHE A 75 -11.03 0.16 -0.17
C PHE A 75 -9.64 0.27 -0.79
N ILE A 76 -9.08 -0.87 -1.20
CA ILE A 76 -7.75 -0.92 -1.80
C ILE A 76 -7.82 -0.88 -3.31
N VAL A 77 -6.93 -0.11 -3.94
CA VAL A 77 -6.69 -0.12 -5.39
C VAL A 77 -5.24 -0.47 -5.67
N PRO A 78 -4.95 -1.52 -6.45
CA PRO A 78 -3.60 -1.78 -6.93
C PRO A 78 -3.13 -0.64 -7.85
N ALA A 79 -2.01 0.03 -7.52
CA ALA A 79 -1.52 1.20 -8.24
C ALA A 79 -0.10 0.95 -8.79
N MET A 80 0.00 0.10 -9.80
CA MET A 80 1.29 -0.46 -10.24
C MET A 80 1.50 -0.53 -11.76
N GLY A 81 0.60 0.03 -12.56
CA GLY A 81 0.76 0.16 -14.01
C GLY A 81 0.87 -1.19 -14.72
N SER A 82 1.95 -1.41 -15.48
CA SER A 82 2.17 -2.64 -16.26
C SER A 82 2.57 -3.86 -15.41
N HIS A 83 2.81 -3.69 -14.11
CA HIS A 83 3.06 -4.83 -13.22
C HIS A 83 1.85 -5.76 -13.18
N GLY A 84 2.10 -7.05 -12.95
CA GLY A 84 1.04 -8.07 -13.02
C GLY A 84 0.48 -8.24 -14.45
N GLY A 85 1.28 -7.90 -15.47
CA GLY A 85 0.85 -7.94 -16.87
C GLY A 85 -0.14 -6.84 -17.25
N GLY A 86 -0.36 -5.84 -16.39
CA GLY A 86 -1.36 -4.80 -16.63
C GLY A 86 -2.80 -5.32 -16.62
N THR A 87 -3.06 -6.43 -15.94
CA THR A 87 -4.41 -6.99 -15.77
C THR A 87 -4.86 -6.85 -14.32
N ALA A 88 -6.17 -6.76 -14.10
CA ALA A 88 -6.74 -6.70 -12.76
C ALA A 88 -6.36 -7.93 -11.92
N GLU A 89 -6.44 -9.12 -12.52
CA GLU A 89 -6.09 -10.38 -11.87
C GLU A 89 -4.62 -10.44 -11.47
N GLY A 90 -3.70 -10.11 -12.39
CA GLY A 90 -2.27 -10.18 -12.11
C GLY A 90 -1.82 -9.13 -11.08
N GLN A 91 -2.42 -7.94 -11.08
CA GLN A 91 -2.16 -6.95 -10.03
C GLN A 91 -2.71 -7.40 -8.66
N ARG A 92 -3.89 -8.03 -8.62
CA ARG A 92 -4.46 -8.62 -7.39
C ARG A 92 -3.55 -9.71 -6.82
N GLN A 93 -3.09 -10.63 -7.66
CA GLN A 93 -2.18 -11.71 -7.25
C GLN A 93 -0.88 -11.16 -6.63
N ILE A 94 -0.34 -10.06 -7.15
CA ILE A 94 0.86 -9.43 -6.60
C ILE A 94 0.63 -8.93 -5.17
N ILE A 95 -0.43 -8.16 -4.94
CA ILE A 95 -0.68 -7.59 -3.60
C ILE A 95 -1.07 -8.66 -2.58
N GLU A 96 -1.84 -9.67 -2.99
CA GLU A 96 -2.15 -10.83 -2.15
C GLU A 96 -0.87 -11.61 -1.80
N GLY A 97 0.06 -11.73 -2.76
CA GLY A 97 1.40 -12.29 -2.54
C GLY A 97 2.26 -11.52 -1.54
N TYR A 98 1.95 -10.25 -1.27
CA TYR A 98 2.56 -9.46 -0.19
C TYR A 98 1.82 -9.59 1.16
N GLY A 99 0.80 -10.44 1.23
CA GLY A 99 -0.07 -10.61 2.41
C GLY A 99 -1.19 -9.57 2.50
N VAL A 100 -1.40 -8.75 1.47
CA VAL A 100 -2.51 -7.79 1.42
C VAL A 100 -3.75 -8.49 0.87
N THR A 101 -4.47 -9.17 1.76
CA THR A 101 -5.74 -9.86 1.44
C THR A 101 -6.91 -9.14 2.08
N GLU A 102 -8.10 -9.22 1.47
CA GLU A 102 -9.33 -8.60 2.01
C GLU A 102 -9.63 -9.07 3.44
N GLU A 103 -9.38 -10.35 3.73
CA GLU A 103 -9.52 -10.92 5.08
C GLU A 103 -8.56 -10.28 6.08
N PHE A 104 -7.28 -10.14 5.72
CA PHE A 104 -6.27 -9.61 6.63
C PHE A 104 -6.46 -8.12 6.93
N VAL A 105 -6.73 -7.32 5.90
CA VAL A 105 -6.91 -5.86 5.99
C VAL A 105 -8.34 -5.45 6.35
N GLY A 106 -9.30 -6.37 6.18
CA GLY A 106 -10.70 -6.17 6.52
C GLY A 106 -11.46 -5.20 5.61
N CYS A 107 -11.00 -4.94 4.38
CA CYS A 107 -11.71 -4.09 3.42
C CYS A 107 -11.64 -4.66 1.99
N PRO A 108 -12.53 -4.24 1.09
CA PRO A 108 -12.52 -4.71 -0.30
C PRO A 108 -11.24 -4.31 -1.05
N ILE A 109 -10.83 -5.15 -1.98
CA ILE A 109 -9.80 -4.86 -2.99
C ILE A 109 -10.52 -4.68 -4.33
N HIS A 110 -10.45 -3.47 -4.89
CA HIS A 110 -10.99 -3.13 -6.20
C HIS A 110 -9.86 -3.08 -7.24
N ALA A 111 -9.51 -4.25 -7.75
CA ALA A 111 -8.64 -4.38 -8.91
C ALA A 111 -9.51 -4.29 -10.18
N THR A 112 -9.50 -3.16 -10.88
CA THR A 112 -10.14 -3.00 -12.19
C THR A 112 -9.21 -2.28 -13.15
N MET A 113 -9.28 -2.66 -14.42
CA MET A 113 -8.61 -1.99 -15.54
C MET A 113 -9.62 -1.35 -16.50
N GLU A 114 -10.90 -1.36 -16.14
CA GLU A 114 -11.95 -0.70 -16.91
C GLU A 114 -11.75 0.82 -16.85
N VAL A 115 -11.91 1.46 -18.00
CA VAL A 115 -11.80 2.91 -18.14
C VAL A 115 -13.10 3.47 -18.70
N VAL A 116 -13.39 4.72 -18.36
CA VAL A 116 -14.47 5.48 -18.97
C VAL A 116 -13.87 6.41 -20.00
N GLN A 117 -14.47 6.47 -21.19
CA GLN A 117 -14.08 7.45 -22.20
C GLN A 117 -14.61 8.83 -21.77
N VAL A 118 -13.71 9.81 -21.65
CA VAL A 118 -14.02 11.19 -21.21
C VAL A 118 -14.01 12.13 -22.40
#